data_AF-A0A8W8J7K2-F1
#
_entry.id   AF-A0A8W8J7K2-F1
#
_cell.length_a   1.000
_cell.length_b   1.000
_cell.length_c   1.000
_cell.angle_alpha   90.00
_cell.angle_beta   90.00
_cell.angle_gamma   90.00
#
_symmetry.space_group_name_H-M   'P 1'
#
loop_
_entity.id
_entity.type
_entity.pdbx_description
1 polymer ?
#
loop_
_entity_poly.entity_id
_entity_poly.type
_entity_poly.pdbx_seq_one_letter_code
_entity_poly.pdbx_strand_id
1 'polypeptide(L)'
;AMVLYTCPNQGYLNGMHSIHSNNYEDRRFKFRCCSPPSGLDFKNCHWTGYVNGWDSYVNYHVPYGFVIRGVFSIHDNGKEDRRFRFEICRSV
;
A
#
# COMPACT_ATOMS: atom_id res chain seq x y z
N ALA A 1 3.93 3.32 14.71
CA ALA A 1 4.88 3.82 13.70
C ALA A 1 4.21 3.99 12.33
N MET A 2 4.72 4.89 11.47
CA MET A 2 4.19 5.15 10.13
C MET A 2 5.02 4.42 9.06
N VAL A 3 4.34 3.88 8.05
CA VAL A 3 4.91 3.42 6.78
C VAL A 3 4.33 4.30 5.68
N LEU A 4 5.19 4.87 4.84
CA LEU A 4 4.82 5.57 3.61
C LEU A 4 5.81 5.15 2.54
N TYR A 5 5.33 4.48 1.49
CA TYR A 5 6.16 3.99 0.40
C TYR A 5 5.42 4.08 -0.92
N THR A 6 6.06 4.64 -1.95
CA THR A 6 5.57 4.68 -3.32
C THR A 6 6.60 4.01 -4.22
N CYS A 7 6.14 3.18 -5.15
CA CYS A 7 7.03 2.47 -6.06
C CYS A 7 7.86 3.46 -6.92
N PRO A 8 9.17 3.20 -7.08
CA PRO A 8 10.06 4.05 -7.88
C PRO A 8 9.78 3.91 -9.38
N ASN A 9 10.40 4.76 -10.20
CA ASN A 9 10.35 4.70 -11.68
C ASN A 9 8.92 4.71 -12.27
N GLN A 10 8.00 5.44 -11.63
CA GLN A 10 6.57 5.41 -11.98
C GLN A 10 5.99 3.98 -11.99
N GLY A 11 6.62 3.06 -11.26
CA GLY A 11 6.20 1.68 -11.12
C GLY A 11 4.96 1.51 -10.27
N TYR A 12 4.40 0.32 -10.29
CA TYR A 12 3.23 -0.07 -9.51
C TYR A 12 3.57 -1.23 -8.57
N LEU A 13 2.77 -1.36 -7.52
CA LEU A 13 2.90 -2.40 -6.51
C LEU A 13 2.36 -3.73 -7.08
N ASN A 14 3.20 -4.76 -7.07
CA ASN A 14 2.85 -6.12 -7.52
C ASN A 14 2.93 -7.14 -6.37
N GLY A 15 3.28 -6.71 -5.15
CA GLY A 15 3.30 -7.58 -4.00
C GLY A 15 3.71 -6.88 -2.73
N MET A 16 3.26 -7.44 -1.61
CA MET A 16 3.55 -6.97 -0.27
C MET A 16 3.77 -8.19 0.62
N HIS A 17 4.85 -8.17 1.39
CA HIS A 17 5.17 -9.17 2.38
C HIS A 17 5.48 -8.48 3.70
N SER A 18 5.08 -9.10 4.81
CA SER A 18 5.37 -8.57 6.14
C SER A 18 5.87 -9.66 7.06
N ILE A 19 6.81 -9.31 7.93
CA ILE A 19 7.18 -10.13 9.08
C ILE A 19 6.84 -9.36 10.35
N HIS A 20 6.33 -10.06 11.35
CA HIS A 20 6.15 -9.50 12.68
C HIS A 20 7.49 -9.50 13.43
N SER A 21 7.71 -8.52 14.29
CA SER A 21 8.96 -8.33 15.00
C SER A 21 8.71 -8.11 16.48
N ASN A 22 8.76 -9.18 17.28
CA ASN A 22 8.45 -9.14 18.72
C ASN A 22 9.18 -8.02 19.48
N ASN A 23 10.49 -7.80 19.24
CA ASN A 23 11.21 -6.72 19.93
C ASN A 23 10.61 -5.30 19.74
N TYR A 24 9.88 -5.07 18.66
CA TYR A 24 9.21 -3.80 18.36
C TYR A 24 7.68 -3.93 18.42
N GLU A 25 7.15 -5.14 18.64
CA GLU A 25 5.74 -5.55 18.55
C GLU A 25 5.00 -5.00 17.30
N ASP A 26 5.73 -4.77 16.22
CA ASP A 26 5.19 -4.20 14.97
C ASP A 26 5.73 -4.95 13.75
N ARG A 27 5.11 -4.70 12.59
CA ARG A 27 5.40 -5.37 11.33
C ARG A 27 6.43 -4.59 10.51
N ARG A 28 7.40 -5.32 9.97
CA ARG A 28 8.33 -4.85 8.95
C ARG A 28 7.81 -5.27 7.58
N PHE A 29 7.76 -4.32 6.64
CA PHE A 29 7.17 -4.53 5.33
C PHE A 29 8.23 -4.55 4.23
N LYS A 30 8.03 -5.44 3.26
CA LYS A 30 8.76 -5.52 2.00
C LYS A 30 7.77 -5.38 0.86
N PHE A 31 8.02 -4.43 -0.03
CA PHE A 31 7.18 -4.14 -1.18
C PHE A 31 7.87 -4.58 -2.47
N ARG A 32 7.12 -5.23 -3.37
CA ARG A 32 7.59 -5.60 -4.71
C ARG A 32 6.97 -4.62 -5.70
N CYS A 33 7.83 -3.92 -6.43
CA CYS A 33 7.43 -3.01 -7.49
C CYS A 33 7.76 -3.59 -8.87
N CYS A 34 6.95 -3.22 -9.85
CA CYS A 34 7.17 -3.49 -11.28
C CYS A 34 7.15 -2.15 -12.03
N SER A 35 7.99 -2.01 -13.05
CA SER A 35 7.91 -0.88 -13.98
C SER A 35 6.70 -1.05 -14.91
N PRO A 36 6.04 0.04 -15.33
CA PRO A 36 5.01 -0.06 -16.35
C PRO A 36 5.62 -0.55 -17.68
N PRO A 37 4.90 -1.36 -18.47
CA PRO A 37 5.29 -1.66 -19.84
C PRO A 37 5.42 -0.39 -20.70
N SER A 38 6.17 -0.48 -21.80
CA SER A 38 6.29 0.63 -22.75
C SER A 38 4.92 1.05 -23.27
N GLY A 39 4.65 2.36 -23.29
CA GLY A 39 3.39 2.93 -23.75
C GLY A 39 2.27 2.96 -22.70
N LEU A 40 2.52 2.46 -21.48
CA LEU A 40 1.57 2.53 -20.36
C LEU A 40 2.01 3.60 -19.37
N ASP A 41 1.09 4.49 -18.99
CA ASP A 41 1.35 5.56 -18.02
C ASP A 41 0.28 5.55 -16.91
N PHE A 42 0.58 6.20 -15.79
CA PHE A 42 -0.29 6.28 -14.63
C PHE A 42 -0.65 7.74 -14.34
N LYS A 43 -1.94 8.07 -14.46
CA LYS A 43 -2.50 9.42 -14.25
C LYS A 43 -3.54 9.42 -13.14
N ASN A 44 -3.98 10.62 -12.75
CA ASN A 44 -5.08 10.82 -11.79
C ASN A 44 -4.87 10.05 -10.47
N CYS A 45 -3.63 10.06 -9.99
CA CYS A 45 -3.24 9.39 -8.75
C CYS A 45 -3.89 10.09 -7.55
N HIS A 46 -4.42 9.29 -6.63
CA HIS A 46 -4.96 9.80 -5.37
C HIS A 46 -4.87 8.74 -4.28
N TRP A 47 -4.82 9.20 -3.03
CA TRP A 47 -4.88 8.33 -1.88
C TRP A 47 -6.33 7.95 -1.57
N THR A 48 -6.57 6.68 -1.29
CA THR A 48 -7.83 6.23 -0.70
C THR A 48 -8.02 6.79 0.71
N GLY A 49 -9.23 6.62 1.25
CA GLY A 49 -9.42 6.59 2.71
C GLY A 49 -8.73 5.36 3.33
N TYR A 50 -8.90 5.18 4.65
CA TYR A 50 -8.49 3.92 5.26
C TYR A 50 -9.35 2.79 4.71
N VAL A 51 -8.70 1.74 4.20
CA VAL A 51 -9.39 0.61 3.54
C VAL A 51 -9.81 -0.47 4.54
N ASN A 52 -9.33 -0.38 5.77
CA ASN A 52 -9.73 -1.24 6.89
C ASN A 52 -9.88 -0.43 8.18
N GLY A 53 -10.69 -0.95 9.10
CA GLY A 53 -10.72 -0.53 10.48
C GLY A 53 -9.58 -1.16 11.29
N TRP A 54 -9.60 -0.91 12.60
CA TRP A 54 -8.79 -1.69 13.54
C TRP A 54 -9.38 -3.10 13.69
N ASP A 55 -8.55 -4.07 14.04
CA ASP A 55 -8.90 -5.49 14.21
C ASP A 55 -9.60 -6.08 12.98
N SER A 56 -9.30 -5.53 11.80
CA SER A 56 -10.01 -5.82 10.56
C SER A 56 -9.04 -6.19 9.45
N TYR A 57 -9.42 -7.17 8.64
CA TYR A 57 -8.66 -7.57 7.47
C TYR A 57 -8.54 -6.44 6.45
N VAL A 58 -7.37 -6.36 5.81
CA VAL A 58 -7.17 -5.55 4.61
C VAL A 58 -7.67 -6.37 3.42
N ASN A 59 -8.82 -5.99 2.86
CA ASN A 59 -9.34 -6.56 1.62
C ASN A 59 -9.77 -5.42 0.69
N TYR A 60 -8.87 -5.04 -0.22
CA TYR A 60 -9.07 -3.90 -1.11
C TYR A 60 -8.85 -4.30 -2.56
N HIS A 61 -9.82 -3.96 -3.41
CA HIS A 61 -9.75 -4.12 -4.85
C HIS A 61 -9.74 -2.73 -5.49
N VAL A 62 -8.77 -2.50 -6.37
CA VAL A 62 -8.74 -1.29 -7.18
C VAL A 62 -9.90 -1.29 -8.19
N PRO A 63 -10.46 -0.12 -8.54
CA PRO A 63 -11.40 -0.01 -9.65
C PRO A 63 -10.79 -0.50 -10.97
N TYR A 64 -11.63 -0.86 -11.93
CA TYR A 64 -11.16 -1.26 -13.26
C TYR A 64 -10.29 -0.17 -13.90
N GLY A 65 -9.14 -0.57 -14.44
CA GLY A 65 -8.17 0.34 -15.06
C GLY A 65 -7.31 1.12 -14.06
N PHE A 66 -7.31 0.77 -12.78
CA PHE A 66 -6.43 1.37 -11.78
C PHE A 66 -5.38 0.37 -11.28
N VAL A 67 -4.27 0.90 -10.78
CA VAL A 67 -3.20 0.16 -10.08
C VAL A 67 -2.91 0.77 -8.73
N ILE A 68 -2.38 -0.02 -7.79
CA ILE A 68 -1.80 0.49 -6.55
C ILE A 68 -0.36 0.92 -6.83
N ARG A 69 -0.01 2.15 -6.49
CA ARG A 69 1.34 2.70 -6.64
C ARG A 69 2.07 2.85 -5.31
N GLY A 70 1.32 3.14 -4.26
CA GLY A 70 1.86 3.43 -2.94
C GLY A 70 1.04 2.85 -1.80
N VAL A 71 1.70 2.66 -0.67
CA VAL A 71 1.15 2.13 0.57
C VAL A 71 1.44 3.12 1.68
N PHE A 72 0.39 3.48 2.41
CA PHE A 72 0.49 4.18 3.68
C PHE A 72 -0.10 3.29 4.77
N SER A 73 0.57 3.19 5.91
CA SER A 73 0.05 2.46 7.06
C SER A 73 0.47 3.12 8.36
N ILE A 74 -0.43 3.11 9.35
CA ILE A 74 -0.15 3.61 10.70
C ILE A 74 -0.44 2.51 11.71
N HIS A 75 0.53 2.26 12.59
CA HIS A 75 0.38 1.38 13.76
C HIS A 75 -0.01 2.20 14.99
N ASP A 76 -0.94 1.68 15.77
CA ASP A 76 -1.38 2.21 17.05
C ASP A 76 -1.05 1.21 18.17
N ASN A 77 -0.23 1.62 19.14
CA ASN A 77 0.22 0.73 20.21
C ASN A 77 -0.85 0.48 21.30
N GLY A 78 -1.93 1.26 21.33
CA GLY A 78 -3.04 0.97 22.23
C GLY A 78 -3.87 -0.21 21.71
N LYS A 79 -3.92 -0.37 20.39
CA LYS A 79 -4.66 -1.40 19.69
C LYS A 79 -3.80 -2.57 19.22
N GLU A 80 -2.49 -2.36 19.11
CA GLU A 80 -1.52 -3.31 18.55
C GLU A 80 -1.90 -3.77 17.13
N ASP A 81 -2.40 -2.82 16.32
CA ASP A 81 -2.91 -3.07 14.98
C ASP A 81 -2.58 -1.93 13.99
N ARG A 82 -2.83 -2.18 12.70
CA ARG A 82 -2.53 -1.28 11.59
C ARG A 82 -3.73 -1.01 10.68
N ARG A 83 -3.90 0.27 10.37
CA ARG A 83 -4.77 0.69 9.26
C ARG A 83 -3.95 1.03 8.02
N PHE A 84 -4.54 0.79 6.86
CA PHE A 84 -3.88 0.95 5.56
C PHE A 84 -4.64 1.93 4.66
N ARG A 85 -3.89 2.67 3.85
CA ARG A 85 -4.37 3.47 2.73
C ARG A 85 -3.50 3.15 1.52
N PHE A 86 -4.06 3.23 0.34
CA PHE A 86 -3.34 3.00 -0.89
C PHE A 86 -3.37 4.24 -1.78
N GLU A 87 -2.26 4.54 -2.44
CA GLU A 87 -2.23 5.47 -3.56
C GLU A 87 -2.60 4.67 -4.80
N ILE A 88 -3.68 5.04 -5.45
CA ILE A 88 -4.13 4.39 -6.68
C ILE A 88 -4.04 5.37 -7.84
N CYS A 89 -3.66 4.87 -9.01
CA CYS A 89 -3.55 5.66 -10.23
C CYS A 89 -4.31 4.97 -11.35
N ARG A 90 -4.90 5.75 -12.27
CA ARG A 90 -5.53 5.24 -13.48
C ARG A 90 -4.43 4.90 -14.49
N SER A 91 -4.45 3.67 -14.99
CA SER A 91 -3.67 3.25 -16.16
C SER A 91 -4.26 3.90 -17.41
N VAL A 92 -3.40 4.54 -18.20
CA VAL A 92 -3.74 5.16 -19.48
C VAL A 92 -2.78 4.72 -20.57
#